data_AF-A0A938P2X1-F1
#
_entry.id   AF-A0A938P2X1-F1
#
_cell.length_a   1.000
_cell.length_b   1.000
_cell.length_c   1.000
_cell.angle_alpha   90.00
_cell.angle_beta   90.00
_cell.angle_gamma   90.00
#
_symmetry.space_group_name_H-M   'P 1'
#
loop_
_entity.id
_entity.type
_entity.pdbx_description
1 polymer ?
#
loop_
_entity_poly.entity_id
_entity_poly.type
_entity_poly.pdbx_seq_one_letter_code
_entity_poly.pdbx_strand_id
1 'polypeptide(L)'
;MKKSLALLALLPNLILAQTAIPSPESFFGFPVGGWHLRPDQIAAYLTALDQASDRITMEEYGRTYEGRPLILLTITSPENHRNIRAIKEQHQGLCNPLTSTRLSLDILPVVVWMGYSVHGNEPSGSNASVLVAYHLASEQGTEIEGLLKETVILLDPMINPDGLARFAQWANTHRGKNLVPDPNNREHNEPWPSGRSNHYWFDLNRDWMPLQHPESRGRLVKYYEWMPNVLTDHHEMGTGATFFFQPGVPTRNNPLAPKRVDELTRAIAQHHAQALDRIGSLYYTQEGFDDFYIGKGSSYPDITGSIGILFEQASSRGHVQESIHGDVKFPFTIRNQFTTSLSTLRAARELRKELLAHQREFFLSALREAEQSPVKGYIFGSSSDPDRTSHLLDILRRHQIEVYKLAKQIRAHDTAFDPGSAYVVPTNQKQYRLITSLFERRTTFADSLFYDISAWTLPLAFNLPYAELKTLPRDVLGEKTDAPTSSKGKLVGGKSEYAY
;
A
#
# COMPACT_ATOMS: atom_id res chain seq x y z
N MET A 1 61.70 -9.49 -0.40
CA MET A 1 60.37 -9.61 0.26
C MET A 1 59.57 -10.63 -0.55
N LYS A 2 59.78 -11.93 -0.39
CA LYS A 2 59.13 -12.85 0.56
C LYS A 2 57.60 -12.69 0.69
N LYS A 3 56.92 -13.72 0.17
CA LYS A 3 55.56 -14.23 0.45
C LYS A 3 54.39 -13.56 -0.26
N SER A 4 53.84 -14.24 -1.27
CA SER A 4 52.56 -14.96 -1.11
C SER A 4 52.18 -15.71 -2.40
N LEU A 5 52.51 -17.00 -2.43
CA LEU A 5 51.85 -18.01 -3.24
C LEU A 5 51.45 -19.14 -2.28
N ALA A 6 50.31 -19.79 -2.55
CA ALA A 6 49.71 -20.92 -1.85
C ALA A 6 48.81 -20.59 -0.65
N LEU A 7 47.49 -20.50 -0.92
CA LEU A 7 46.53 -21.42 -0.33
C LEU A 7 45.25 -21.50 -1.21
N LEU A 8 45.41 -22.07 -2.40
CA LEU A 8 44.31 -22.46 -3.28
C LEU A 8 44.14 -23.99 -3.18
N ALA A 9 43.78 -24.49 -2.00
CA ALA A 9 43.43 -25.89 -1.77
C ALA A 9 42.84 -26.01 -0.36
N LEU A 10 41.50 -25.98 -0.28
CA LEU A 10 40.63 -26.56 0.76
C LEU A 10 39.25 -25.86 0.68
N LEU A 11 38.54 -26.10 -0.42
CA LEU A 11 37.08 -25.95 -0.40
C LEU A 11 36.52 -27.37 -0.39
N PRO A 12 36.13 -27.92 0.78
CA PRO A 12 35.23 -29.05 0.75
C PRO A 12 33.94 -28.60 0.06
N ASN A 13 33.33 -29.51 -0.69
CA ASN A 13 31.96 -29.36 -1.18
C ASN A 13 31.06 -28.93 0.00
N LEU A 14 30.81 -27.63 0.11
CA LEU A 14 29.73 -27.10 0.91
C LEU A 14 28.47 -27.49 0.16
N ILE A 15 27.96 -28.67 0.50
CA ILE A 15 26.51 -28.80 0.67
C ILE A 15 26.14 -27.57 1.51
N LEU A 16 25.44 -26.61 0.90
CA LEU A 16 24.86 -25.48 1.60
C LEU A 16 23.92 -26.08 2.65
N ALA A 17 24.45 -26.33 3.84
CA ALA A 17 23.63 -26.51 5.02
C ALA A 17 22.86 -25.20 5.12
N GLN A 18 21.55 -25.25 4.89
CA GLN A 18 20.66 -24.14 5.15
C GLN A 18 20.97 -23.68 6.58
N THR A 19 21.58 -22.51 6.70
CA THR A 19 21.86 -21.90 8.00
C THR A 19 20.54 -21.88 8.74
N ALA A 20 20.49 -22.44 9.96
CA ALA A 20 19.25 -22.47 10.73
C ALA A 20 18.66 -21.05 10.75
N ILE A 21 17.43 -20.90 10.25
CA ILE A 21 16.76 -19.59 10.19
C ILE A 21 16.74 -19.04 11.62
N PRO A 22 17.36 -17.87 11.89
CA PRO A 22 17.46 -17.37 13.25
C PRO A 22 16.06 -17.03 13.75
N SER A 23 15.68 -17.54 14.94
CA SER A 23 14.41 -17.17 15.53
C SER A 23 14.44 -15.70 15.99
N PRO A 24 13.30 -14.99 15.98
CA PRO A 24 13.25 -13.60 16.43
C PRO A 24 13.83 -13.42 17.83
N GLU A 25 13.47 -14.31 18.77
CA GLU A 25 13.96 -14.25 20.15
C GLU A 25 15.48 -14.44 20.24
N SER A 26 16.04 -15.38 19.47
CA SER A 26 17.50 -15.59 19.44
C SER A 26 18.26 -14.40 18.84
N PHE A 27 17.65 -13.70 17.88
CA PHE A 27 18.26 -12.56 17.20
C PHE A 27 18.18 -11.28 18.04
N PHE A 28 17.01 -10.97 18.62
CA PHE A 28 16.82 -9.76 19.41
C PHE A 28 17.28 -9.91 20.86
N GLY A 29 17.40 -11.14 21.38
CA GLY A 29 17.69 -11.42 22.78
C GLY A 29 16.48 -11.25 23.72
N PHE A 30 15.28 -11.11 23.15
CA PHE A 30 14.01 -11.01 23.88
C PHE A 30 12.83 -11.46 22.99
N PRO A 31 11.72 -11.94 23.57
CA PRO A 31 10.54 -12.33 22.80
C PRO A 31 9.87 -11.10 22.16
N VAL A 32 9.39 -11.26 20.92
CA VAL A 32 8.63 -10.22 20.21
C VAL A 32 7.41 -9.81 21.06
N GLY A 33 7.19 -8.50 21.18
CA GLY A 33 6.18 -7.92 22.08
C GLY A 33 6.68 -7.65 23.51
N GLY A 34 7.89 -8.07 23.87
CA GLY A 34 8.56 -7.66 25.11
C GLY A 34 9.02 -6.19 25.09
N TRP A 35 9.39 -5.72 23.90
CA TRP A 35 9.73 -4.34 23.54
C TRP A 35 9.12 -3.99 22.18
N HIS A 36 8.86 -2.71 21.93
CA HIS A 36 8.52 -2.22 20.59
C HIS A 36 9.77 -2.26 19.72
N LEU A 37 9.76 -3.07 18.67
CA LEU A 37 10.88 -3.11 17.72
C LEU A 37 11.04 -1.75 17.03
N ARG A 38 12.28 -1.26 16.97
CA ARG A 38 12.62 -0.08 16.19
C ARG A 38 12.85 -0.43 14.71
N PRO A 39 12.73 0.54 13.79
CA PRO A 39 12.98 0.29 12.36
C PRO A 39 14.34 -0.34 12.05
N ASP A 40 15.41 0.07 12.75
CA ASP A 40 16.75 -0.51 12.57
C ASP A 40 16.80 -2.00 12.94
N GLN A 41 16.08 -2.40 13.99
CA GLN A 41 16.02 -3.79 14.43
C GLN A 41 15.21 -4.65 13.45
N ILE A 42 14.08 -4.13 12.97
CA ILE A 42 13.25 -4.80 11.96
C ILE A 42 14.07 -5.00 10.69
N ALA A 43 14.68 -3.94 10.15
CA ALA A 43 15.49 -4.03 8.93
C ALA A 43 16.67 -4.99 9.08
N ALA A 44 17.37 -4.97 10.21
CA ALA A 44 18.48 -5.88 10.48
C ALA A 44 18.04 -7.35 10.52
N TYR A 45 16.92 -7.65 11.16
CA TYR A 45 16.40 -9.01 11.22
C TYR A 45 15.92 -9.52 9.87
N LEU A 46 15.20 -8.69 9.10
CA LEU A 46 14.74 -9.08 7.77
C LEU A 46 15.91 -9.26 6.79
N THR A 47 17.00 -8.50 6.95
CA THR A 47 18.26 -8.75 6.23
C THR A 47 18.84 -10.12 6.59
N ALA A 48 18.80 -10.53 7.87
CA ALA A 48 19.27 -11.85 8.28
C ALA A 48 18.40 -12.98 7.70
N LEU A 49 17.08 -12.76 7.57
CA LEU A 49 16.18 -13.72 6.92
C LEU A 49 16.45 -13.85 5.41
N ASP A 50 16.65 -12.73 4.71
CA ASP A 50 17.04 -12.67 3.30
C ASP A 50 18.35 -13.45 3.03
N GLN A 51 19.32 -13.34 3.93
CA GLN A 51 20.59 -14.07 3.83
C GLN A 51 20.48 -15.57 4.13
N ALA A 52 19.52 -15.97 4.99
CA ALA A 52 19.41 -17.34 5.49
C ALA A 52 18.39 -18.20 4.72
N SER A 53 17.46 -17.61 3.99
CA SER A 53 16.32 -18.30 3.36
C SER A 53 16.31 -18.15 1.83
N ASP A 54 16.21 -19.27 1.11
CA ASP A 54 16.02 -19.29 -0.34
C ASP A 54 14.57 -18.93 -0.78
N ARG A 55 13.69 -18.70 0.20
CA ARG A 55 12.31 -18.26 0.00
C ARG A 55 12.14 -16.76 0.01
N ILE A 56 13.15 -16.00 0.44
CA ILE A 56 13.04 -14.55 0.67
C ILE A 56 14.04 -13.81 -0.21
N THR A 57 13.59 -12.73 -0.84
CA THR A 57 14.46 -11.67 -1.36
C THR A 57 14.01 -10.32 -0.79
N MET A 58 14.94 -9.50 -0.35
CA MET A 58 14.67 -8.15 0.17
C MET A 58 15.15 -7.07 -0.81
N GLU A 59 14.32 -6.05 -1.04
CA GLU A 59 14.69 -4.85 -1.80
C GLU A 59 14.39 -3.56 -1.06
N GLU A 60 15.26 -2.55 -1.21
CA GLU A 60 14.99 -1.17 -0.81
C GLU A 60 14.29 -0.46 -1.98
N TYR A 61 13.06 0.04 -1.79
CA TYR A 61 12.28 0.69 -2.84
C TYR A 61 12.29 2.22 -2.74
N GLY A 62 12.88 2.77 -1.68
CA GLY A 62 12.99 4.21 -1.47
C GLY A 62 13.59 4.53 -0.10
N ARG A 63 13.65 5.82 0.22
CA ARG A 63 14.05 6.32 1.54
C ARG A 63 13.12 7.41 2.01
N THR A 64 12.88 7.46 3.32
CA THR A 64 12.13 8.53 3.97
C THR A 64 12.90 9.85 3.98
N TYR A 65 12.25 10.92 4.46
CA TYR A 65 12.92 12.22 4.65
C TYR A 65 14.05 12.18 5.67
N GLU A 66 13.96 11.30 6.68
CA GLU A 66 15.06 11.08 7.64
C GLU A 66 16.09 10.06 7.15
N GLY A 67 15.99 9.61 5.89
CA GLY A 67 16.96 8.73 5.24
C GLY A 67 16.87 7.26 5.62
N ARG A 68 15.78 6.83 6.28
CA ARG A 68 15.53 5.42 6.62
C ARG A 68 15.12 4.64 5.36
N PRO A 69 15.61 3.39 5.20
CA PRO A 69 15.25 2.56 4.07
C PRO A 69 13.78 2.15 4.14
N LEU A 70 13.10 2.21 3.01
CA LEU A 70 11.79 1.61 2.80
C LEU A 70 12.00 0.26 2.11
N ILE A 71 11.59 -0.82 2.76
CA ILE A 71 11.95 -2.18 2.38
C ILE A 71 10.72 -2.99 1.98
N LEU A 72 10.90 -3.88 1.00
CA LEU A 72 9.89 -4.84 0.57
C LEU A 72 10.54 -6.22 0.49
N LEU A 73 9.91 -7.21 1.14
CA LEU A 73 10.31 -8.61 1.00
C LEU A 73 9.43 -9.27 -0.05
N THR A 74 10.03 -10.01 -0.96
CA THR A 74 9.34 -10.97 -1.83
C THR A 74 9.54 -12.37 -1.25
N ILE A 75 8.46 -12.97 -0.78
CA ILE A 75 8.45 -14.29 -0.14
C ILE A 75 7.64 -15.26 -0.98
N THR A 76 8.28 -16.31 -1.50
CA THR A 76 7.65 -17.33 -2.35
C THR A 76 8.52 -18.58 -2.44
N SER A 77 8.07 -19.61 -3.17
CA SER A 77 8.88 -20.81 -3.37
C SER A 77 10.17 -20.50 -4.15
N PRO A 78 11.27 -21.26 -3.93
CA PRO A 78 12.50 -21.09 -4.70
C PRO A 78 12.29 -21.27 -6.23
N GLU A 79 11.28 -22.05 -6.62
CA GLU A 79 10.87 -22.20 -8.02
C GLU A 79 10.28 -20.90 -8.59
N ASN A 80 9.39 -20.25 -7.85
CA ASN A 80 8.83 -18.96 -8.24
C ASN A 80 9.90 -17.87 -8.29
N HIS A 81 10.86 -17.85 -7.35
CA HIS A 81 11.99 -16.92 -7.40
C HIS A 81 12.81 -17.03 -8.69
N ARG A 82 13.07 -18.26 -9.15
CA ARG A 82 13.74 -18.48 -10.46
C ARG A 82 12.93 -17.94 -11.64
N ASN A 83 11.61 -17.87 -11.50
CA ASN A 83 10.68 -17.43 -12.55
C ASN A 83 10.09 -16.03 -12.28
N ILE A 84 10.64 -15.26 -11.33
CA ILE A 84 9.95 -14.08 -10.77
C ILE A 84 9.65 -13.01 -11.81
N ARG A 85 10.55 -12.85 -12.79
CA ARG A 85 10.36 -11.93 -13.92
C ARG A 85 9.18 -12.34 -14.79
N ALA A 86 9.07 -13.63 -15.13
CA ALA A 86 7.96 -14.14 -15.93
C ALA A 86 6.63 -14.00 -15.19
N ILE A 87 6.61 -14.23 -13.87
CA ILE A 87 5.43 -14.02 -13.03
C ILE A 87 4.99 -12.55 -13.08
N LYS A 88 5.92 -11.59 -12.88
CA LYS A 88 5.63 -10.15 -13.01
C LYS A 88 5.06 -9.81 -14.39
N GLU A 89 5.70 -10.27 -15.47
CA GLU A 89 5.25 -10.03 -16.85
C GLU A 89 3.85 -10.61 -17.12
N GLN A 90 3.53 -11.78 -16.56
CA GLN A 90 2.20 -12.40 -16.67
C GLN A 90 1.14 -11.59 -15.91
N HIS A 91 1.43 -11.08 -14.72
CA HIS A 91 0.52 -10.20 -13.98
C HIS A 91 0.30 -8.86 -14.71
N GLN A 92 1.35 -8.25 -15.27
CA GLN A 92 1.20 -7.07 -16.14
C GLN A 92 0.33 -7.38 -17.37
N GLY A 93 0.56 -8.53 -18.00
CA GLY A 93 -0.23 -8.97 -19.15
C GLY A 93 -1.69 -9.25 -18.80
N LEU A 94 -1.97 -9.68 -17.57
CA LEU A 94 -3.32 -9.90 -17.05
C LEU A 94 -4.08 -8.57 -16.88
N CYS A 95 -3.35 -7.52 -16.50
CA CYS A 95 -3.85 -6.16 -16.37
C CYS A 95 -3.96 -5.41 -17.71
N ASN A 96 -3.55 -6.04 -18.82
CA ASN A 96 -3.62 -5.45 -20.16
C ASN A 96 -4.77 -6.08 -20.98
N PRO A 97 -5.85 -5.33 -21.26
CA PRO A 97 -7.00 -5.81 -22.03
C PRO A 97 -6.68 -6.43 -23.40
N LEU A 98 -5.57 -6.04 -24.03
CA LEU A 98 -5.16 -6.54 -25.35
C LEU A 98 -4.54 -7.95 -25.30
N THR A 99 -3.98 -8.34 -24.16
CA THR A 99 -3.22 -9.60 -24.01
C THR A 99 -3.83 -10.55 -22.98
N SER A 100 -4.63 -10.05 -22.05
CA SER A 100 -5.06 -10.78 -20.85
C SER A 100 -5.82 -12.07 -21.12
N THR A 101 -6.61 -12.13 -22.18
CA THR A 101 -7.42 -13.31 -22.56
C THR A 101 -6.61 -14.50 -23.03
N ARG A 102 -5.33 -14.31 -23.39
CA ARG A 102 -4.42 -15.37 -23.84
C ARG A 102 -3.67 -16.05 -22.68
N LEU A 103 -3.73 -15.48 -21.49
CA LEU A 103 -3.01 -15.99 -20.32
C LEU A 103 -3.84 -17.05 -19.59
N SER A 104 -3.22 -18.16 -19.20
CA SER A 104 -3.88 -19.14 -18.33
C SER A 104 -3.86 -18.66 -16.87
N LEU A 105 -4.96 -18.91 -16.16
CA LEU A 105 -5.07 -18.65 -14.73
C LEU A 105 -4.71 -19.87 -13.88
N ASP A 106 -4.54 -21.04 -14.50
CA ASP A 106 -4.42 -22.30 -13.76
C ASP A 106 -3.12 -22.41 -12.97
N ILE A 107 -2.04 -21.85 -13.50
CA ILE A 107 -0.69 -22.01 -12.96
C ILE A 107 -0.07 -20.70 -12.43
N LEU A 108 -0.72 -19.56 -12.67
CA LEU A 108 -0.23 -18.26 -12.23
C LEU A 108 -0.40 -18.13 -10.71
N PRO A 109 0.65 -17.87 -9.92
CA PRO A 109 0.49 -17.61 -8.49
C PRO A 109 -0.26 -16.29 -8.25
N VAL A 110 -1.04 -16.25 -7.16
CA VAL A 110 -1.66 -15.01 -6.67
C VAL A 110 -0.58 -14.12 -6.04
N VAL A 111 -0.66 -12.81 -6.22
CA VAL A 111 0.22 -11.84 -5.57
C VAL A 111 -0.53 -11.20 -4.41
N VAL A 112 0.01 -11.31 -3.19
CA VAL A 112 -0.56 -10.71 -1.98
C VAL A 112 0.42 -9.68 -1.42
N TRP A 113 -0.01 -8.43 -1.34
CA TRP A 113 0.73 -7.37 -0.66
C TRP A 113 0.24 -7.23 0.78
N MET A 114 1.13 -7.36 1.76
CA MET A 114 0.83 -7.10 3.17
C MET A 114 1.58 -5.85 3.63
N GLY A 115 0.84 -4.75 3.79
CA GLY A 115 1.34 -3.44 4.19
C GLY A 115 1.10 -3.19 5.67
N TYR A 116 2.18 -2.97 6.44
CA TYR A 116 2.10 -2.81 7.88
C TYR A 116 2.41 -1.38 8.33
N SER A 117 1.60 -0.88 9.26
CA SER A 117 1.87 0.31 10.09
C SER A 117 2.27 1.54 9.26
N VAL A 118 1.38 1.97 8.37
CA VAL A 118 1.47 3.29 7.71
C VAL A 118 1.32 4.44 8.71
N HIS A 119 0.62 4.20 9.81
CA HIS A 119 0.74 5.03 11.00
C HIS A 119 1.77 4.44 11.95
N GLY A 120 2.82 5.20 12.24
CA GLY A 120 3.96 4.69 13.00
C GLY A 120 3.66 4.41 14.49
N ASN A 121 2.60 5.00 15.03
CA ASN A 121 2.13 4.71 16.40
C ASN A 121 1.05 3.61 16.48
N GLU A 122 0.96 2.79 15.43
CA GLU A 122 0.13 1.58 15.37
C GLU A 122 1.07 0.35 15.20
N PRO A 123 1.93 0.07 16.22
CA PRO A 123 3.16 -0.72 16.09
C PRO A 123 2.96 -2.24 15.96
N SER A 124 1.80 -2.78 16.33
CA SER A 124 1.56 -4.23 16.38
C SER A 124 1.65 -4.88 15.00
N GLY A 125 1.27 -4.15 13.95
CA GLY A 125 1.44 -4.57 12.56
C GLY A 125 2.92 -4.81 12.23
N SER A 126 3.78 -3.80 12.42
CA SER A 126 5.22 -3.93 12.17
C SER A 126 5.88 -5.04 12.97
N ASN A 127 5.47 -5.25 14.22
CA ASN A 127 6.02 -6.32 15.06
C ASN A 127 5.51 -7.71 14.66
N ALA A 128 4.26 -7.81 14.19
CA ALA A 128 3.71 -9.04 13.63
C ALA A 128 4.37 -9.41 12.30
N SER A 129 4.73 -8.43 11.46
CA SER A 129 5.37 -8.67 10.16
C SER A 129 6.67 -9.48 10.27
N VAL A 130 7.44 -9.25 11.34
CA VAL A 130 8.66 -10.00 11.69
C VAL A 130 8.37 -11.47 11.98
N LEU A 131 7.29 -11.75 12.71
CA LEU A 131 6.85 -13.12 12.99
C LEU A 131 6.30 -13.80 11.73
N VAL A 132 5.57 -13.07 10.89
CA VAL A 132 5.07 -13.57 9.60
C VAL A 132 6.25 -13.94 8.68
N ALA A 133 7.22 -13.05 8.51
CA ALA A 133 8.40 -13.31 7.69
C ALA A 133 9.19 -14.53 8.21
N TYR A 134 9.37 -14.64 9.52
CA TYR A 134 10.02 -15.81 10.14
C TYR A 134 9.25 -17.10 9.85
N HIS A 135 7.93 -17.13 10.11
CA HIS A 135 7.09 -18.30 9.88
C HIS A 135 7.19 -18.78 8.41
N LEU A 136 7.09 -17.86 7.45
CA LEU A 136 7.18 -18.21 6.02
C LEU A 136 8.59 -18.69 5.62
N ALA A 137 9.63 -18.19 6.28
CA ALA A 137 11.00 -18.61 6.06
C ALA A 137 11.32 -19.99 6.66
N SER A 138 10.86 -20.25 7.89
CA SER A 138 11.30 -21.39 8.69
C SER A 138 10.38 -22.60 8.64
N GLU A 139 9.07 -22.41 8.50
CA GLU A 139 8.08 -23.49 8.58
C GLU A 139 8.29 -24.51 7.46
N GLN A 140 8.11 -25.80 7.78
CA GLN A 140 8.26 -26.90 6.84
C GLN A 140 6.98 -27.72 6.77
N GLY A 141 6.67 -28.30 5.60
CA GLY A 141 5.51 -29.15 5.42
C GLY A 141 4.71 -28.81 4.17
N THR A 142 3.85 -29.75 3.78
CA THR A 142 3.09 -29.68 2.52
C THR A 142 2.15 -28.47 2.44
N GLU A 143 1.65 -27.98 3.57
CA GLU A 143 0.77 -26.82 3.61
C GLU A 143 1.51 -25.53 3.23
N ILE A 144 2.63 -25.23 3.92
CA ILE A 144 3.43 -24.02 3.67
C ILE A 144 4.11 -24.07 2.30
N GLU A 145 4.62 -25.23 1.89
CA GLU A 145 5.23 -25.41 0.57
C GLU A 145 4.21 -25.21 -0.56
N GLY A 146 3.00 -25.76 -0.39
CA GLY A 146 1.90 -25.55 -1.33
C GLY A 146 1.47 -24.08 -1.39
N LEU A 147 1.40 -23.40 -0.24
CA LEU A 147 1.10 -21.97 -0.17
C LEU A 147 2.16 -21.15 -0.94
N LEU A 148 3.44 -21.36 -0.67
CA LEU A 148 4.54 -20.61 -1.30
C LEU A 148 4.69 -20.93 -2.80
N LYS A 149 4.21 -22.09 -3.26
CA LYS A 149 4.16 -22.42 -4.68
C LYS A 149 3.08 -21.64 -5.42
N GLU A 150 1.93 -21.45 -4.79
CA GLU A 150 0.74 -20.83 -5.40
C GLU A 150 0.59 -19.34 -5.11
N THR A 151 1.49 -18.77 -4.29
CA THR A 151 1.44 -17.38 -3.84
C THR A 151 2.82 -16.71 -3.93
N VAL A 152 2.83 -15.46 -4.39
CA VAL A 152 3.93 -14.51 -4.18
C VAL A 152 3.50 -13.49 -3.14
N ILE A 153 4.23 -13.41 -2.04
CA ILE A 153 3.90 -12.55 -0.90
C ILE A 153 4.85 -11.35 -0.92
N LEU A 154 4.30 -10.16 -0.93
CA LEU A 154 5.04 -8.90 -0.82
C LEU A 154 4.80 -8.35 0.58
N LEU A 155 5.83 -8.33 1.42
CA LEU A 155 5.71 -7.90 2.81
C LEU A 155 6.43 -6.56 2.98
N ASP A 156 5.65 -5.49 3.22
CA ASP A 156 6.14 -4.16 3.57
C ASP A 156 5.98 -3.96 5.09
N PRO A 157 7.05 -4.17 5.87
CA PRO A 157 6.97 -4.35 7.32
C PRO A 157 6.69 -3.05 8.09
N MET A 158 6.90 -1.89 7.47
CA MET A 158 6.75 -0.59 8.11
C MET A 158 6.72 0.51 7.03
N ILE A 159 5.52 0.88 6.62
CA ILE A 159 5.33 1.91 5.58
C ILE A 159 5.83 3.29 6.07
N ASN A 160 5.77 3.54 7.38
CA ASN A 160 6.23 4.80 8.01
C ASN A 160 7.32 4.55 9.07
N PRO A 161 8.57 4.27 8.66
CA PRO A 161 9.64 3.98 9.62
C PRO A 161 10.04 5.22 10.43
N ASP A 162 9.82 6.45 9.94
CA ASP A 162 10.10 7.69 10.69
C ASP A 162 9.13 7.84 11.88
N GLY A 163 7.84 7.66 11.63
CA GLY A 163 6.82 7.62 12.68
C GLY A 163 7.01 6.46 13.66
N LEU A 164 7.33 5.27 13.14
CA LEU A 164 7.55 4.08 13.96
C LEU A 164 8.76 4.24 14.88
N ALA A 165 9.85 4.85 14.40
CA ALA A 165 11.01 5.16 15.24
C ALA A 165 10.62 6.06 16.42
N ARG A 166 9.84 7.11 16.15
CA ARG A 166 9.37 8.06 17.17
C ARG A 166 8.54 7.36 18.24
N PHE A 167 7.57 6.55 17.82
CA PHE A 167 6.71 5.80 18.73
C PHE A 167 7.48 4.75 19.54
N ALA A 168 8.26 3.90 18.86
CA ALA A 168 9.00 2.82 19.52
C ALA A 168 9.97 3.38 20.56
N GLN A 169 10.67 4.48 20.24
CA GLN A 169 11.54 5.16 21.20
C GLN A 169 10.76 5.69 22.40
N TRP A 170 9.59 6.30 22.16
CA TRP A 170 8.71 6.82 23.21
C TRP A 170 8.27 5.73 24.19
N ALA A 171 7.59 4.70 23.67
CA ALA A 171 7.02 3.63 24.47
C ALA A 171 8.10 2.86 25.23
N ASN A 172 9.24 2.58 24.59
CA ASN A 172 10.34 1.87 25.24
C ASN A 172 11.01 2.71 26.34
N THR A 173 11.20 4.02 26.14
CA THR A 173 11.85 4.88 27.15
C THR A 173 10.99 5.01 28.42
N HIS A 174 9.67 4.98 28.28
CA HIS A 174 8.73 5.15 29.39
C HIS A 174 8.22 3.82 29.97
N ARG A 175 8.66 2.69 29.43
CA ARG A 175 8.30 1.36 29.91
C ARG A 175 8.81 1.15 31.34
N GLY A 176 7.89 0.89 32.27
CA GLY A 176 8.23 0.52 33.65
C GLY A 176 8.76 -0.90 33.78
N LYS A 177 9.46 -1.19 34.90
CA LYS A 177 9.80 -2.59 35.28
C LYS A 177 8.53 -3.41 35.53
N ASN A 178 7.57 -2.81 36.24
CA ASN A 178 6.20 -3.28 36.34
C ASN A 178 5.38 -2.48 35.32
N LEU A 179 4.67 -3.18 34.45
CA LEU A 179 3.82 -2.52 33.47
C LEU A 179 2.63 -1.87 34.17
N VAL A 180 2.26 -0.67 33.73
CA VAL A 180 1.16 0.11 34.32
C VAL A 180 0.08 0.26 33.25
N PRO A 181 -1.12 -0.34 33.41
CA PRO A 181 -2.15 -0.33 32.38
C PRO A 181 -3.00 0.95 32.36
N ASP A 182 -2.91 1.81 33.38
CA ASP A 182 -3.69 3.06 33.47
C ASP A 182 -3.39 3.96 32.26
N PRO A 183 -4.40 4.34 31.44
CA PRO A 183 -4.22 5.15 30.24
C PRO A 183 -3.60 6.53 30.52
N ASN A 184 -3.62 7.02 31.76
CA ASN A 184 -2.96 8.27 32.16
C ASN A 184 -1.45 8.11 32.39
N ASN A 185 -0.91 6.88 32.32
CA ASN A 185 0.53 6.66 32.42
C ASN A 185 1.28 7.36 31.28
N ARG A 186 2.49 7.84 31.58
CA ARG A 186 3.35 8.55 30.61
C ARG A 186 3.62 7.74 29.34
N GLU A 187 3.73 6.42 29.44
CA GLU A 187 3.96 5.52 28.31
C GLU A 187 2.93 5.70 27.19
N HIS A 188 1.66 5.87 27.55
CA HIS A 188 0.54 5.91 26.60
C HIS A 188 0.26 7.28 25.99
N ASN A 189 0.93 8.32 26.50
CA ASN A 189 0.66 9.72 26.16
C ASN A 189 1.87 10.34 25.45
N GLU A 190 1.98 10.09 24.14
CA GLU A 190 3.00 10.65 23.25
C GLU A 190 2.96 12.20 23.22
N PRO A 191 4.11 12.88 23.13
CA PRO A 191 4.15 14.31 22.87
C PRO A 191 3.79 14.62 21.41
N TRP A 192 3.50 15.89 21.10
CA TRP A 192 3.40 16.36 19.72
C TRP A 192 4.80 16.72 19.18
N PRO A 193 5.15 16.35 17.93
CA PRO A 193 4.40 15.47 17.03
C PRO A 193 4.45 14.00 17.49
N SER A 194 3.33 13.28 17.36
CA SER A 194 3.26 11.85 17.70
C SER A 194 3.85 10.97 16.60
N GLY A 195 3.97 9.65 16.82
CA GLY A 195 4.44 8.69 15.83
C GLY A 195 3.46 8.40 14.68
N ARG A 196 2.24 8.95 14.69
CA ARG A 196 1.21 8.63 13.68
C ARG A 196 1.66 8.96 12.26
N SER A 197 2.15 10.17 12.05
CA SER A 197 2.45 10.72 10.73
C SER A 197 3.94 10.62 10.37
N ASN A 198 4.27 10.91 9.11
CA ASN A 198 5.67 10.90 8.64
C ASN A 198 6.46 12.10 9.20
N HIS A 199 7.68 12.32 8.68
CA HIS A 199 8.54 13.43 9.08
C HIS A 199 7.85 14.81 9.03
N TYR A 200 7.09 15.09 7.97
CA TYR A 200 6.37 16.36 7.78
C TYR A 200 4.94 16.35 8.34
N TRP A 201 4.64 15.39 9.20
CA TRP A 201 3.36 15.23 9.86
C TRP A 201 2.17 14.97 8.93
N PHE A 202 2.43 14.44 7.74
CA PHE A 202 1.39 14.00 6.82
C PHE A 202 0.95 12.57 7.10
N ASP A 203 -0.35 12.34 6.87
CA ASP A 203 -0.97 11.01 6.89
C ASP A 203 -0.69 10.30 5.57
N LEU A 204 0.20 9.30 5.61
CA LEU A 204 0.59 8.50 4.44
C LEU A 204 -0.54 7.58 3.94
N ASN A 205 -1.59 7.36 4.74
CA ASN A 205 -2.80 6.67 4.32
C ASN A 205 -3.87 7.63 3.74
N ARG A 206 -3.48 8.86 3.42
CA ARG A 206 -4.21 9.78 2.55
C ARG A 206 -3.43 10.15 1.29
N ASP A 207 -2.19 9.67 1.16
CA ASP A 207 -1.24 10.03 0.12
C ASP A 207 -1.19 9.03 -1.06
N TRP A 208 -2.11 8.04 -1.12
CA TRP A 208 -2.17 7.10 -2.25
C TRP A 208 -2.54 7.77 -3.58
N MET A 209 -3.38 8.81 -3.54
CA MET A 209 -3.76 9.60 -4.72
C MET A 209 -2.83 10.80 -4.93
N PRO A 210 -2.53 11.63 -3.92
CA PRO A 210 -1.62 12.77 -4.11
C PRO A 210 -0.17 12.35 -4.39
N LEU A 211 0.30 11.26 -3.79
CA LEU A 211 1.65 10.70 -3.94
C LEU A 211 2.79 11.67 -3.65
N GLN A 212 2.62 12.62 -2.74
CA GLN A 212 3.60 13.68 -2.53
C GLN A 212 4.86 13.18 -1.81
N HIS A 213 4.71 12.17 -0.96
CA HIS A 213 5.79 11.72 -0.07
C HIS A 213 6.61 10.58 -0.68
N PRO A 214 7.92 10.51 -0.39
CA PRO A 214 8.80 9.48 -0.95
C PRO A 214 8.35 8.06 -0.60
N GLU A 215 7.75 7.87 0.58
CA GLU A 215 7.13 6.61 1.03
C GLU A 215 6.09 6.13 0.01
N SER A 216 5.10 6.97 -0.29
CA SER A 216 4.03 6.66 -1.24
C SER A 216 4.52 6.54 -2.68
N ARG A 217 5.48 7.38 -3.09
CA ARG A 217 6.04 7.36 -4.46
C ARG A 217 6.77 6.05 -4.73
N GLY A 218 7.63 5.63 -3.81
CA GLY A 218 8.34 4.36 -3.91
C GLY A 218 7.39 3.17 -3.86
N ARG A 219 6.43 3.19 -2.92
CA ARG A 219 5.39 2.17 -2.79
C ARG A 219 4.61 1.98 -4.08
N LEU A 220 4.16 3.07 -4.72
CA LEU A 220 3.34 2.96 -5.91
C LEU A 220 4.10 2.41 -7.14
N VAL A 221 5.41 2.71 -7.25
CA VAL A 221 6.25 2.08 -8.29
C VAL A 221 6.20 0.56 -8.15
N LYS A 222 6.37 0.05 -6.93
CA LYS A 222 6.28 -1.39 -6.65
C LYS A 222 4.88 -1.95 -6.81
N TYR A 223 3.86 -1.19 -6.41
CA TYR A 223 2.47 -1.59 -6.59
C TYR A 223 2.16 -1.83 -8.07
N TYR A 224 2.59 -0.93 -8.96
CA TYR A 224 2.42 -1.13 -10.39
C TYR A 224 3.38 -2.14 -11.00
N GLU A 225 4.56 -2.39 -10.42
CA GLU A 225 5.46 -3.45 -10.89
C GLU A 225 4.84 -4.84 -10.70
N TRP A 226 4.17 -5.03 -9.57
CA TRP A 226 3.61 -6.31 -9.15
C TRP A 226 2.14 -6.51 -9.49
N MET A 227 1.34 -5.44 -9.49
CA MET A 227 -0.12 -5.47 -9.62
C MET A 227 -0.75 -6.52 -8.67
N PRO A 228 -0.68 -6.33 -7.34
CA PRO A 228 -1.14 -7.33 -6.39
C PRO A 228 -2.62 -7.67 -6.59
N ASN A 229 -3.03 -8.90 -6.30
CA ASN A 229 -4.44 -9.27 -6.34
C ASN A 229 -5.16 -8.91 -5.03
N VAL A 230 -4.45 -9.00 -3.90
CA VAL A 230 -4.92 -8.59 -2.57
C VAL A 230 -3.90 -7.65 -1.96
N LEU A 231 -4.35 -6.58 -1.33
CA LEU A 231 -3.54 -5.69 -0.52
C LEU A 231 -4.15 -5.57 0.88
N THR A 232 -3.38 -5.85 1.92
CA THR A 232 -3.80 -5.61 3.30
C THR A 232 -3.14 -4.35 3.86
N ASP A 233 -3.93 -3.58 4.62
CA ASP A 233 -3.55 -2.33 5.26
C ASP A 233 -3.73 -2.51 6.77
N HIS A 234 -2.63 -2.83 7.47
CA HIS A 234 -2.66 -3.18 8.88
C HIS A 234 -2.52 -1.95 9.78
N HIS A 235 -3.58 -1.69 10.55
CA HIS A 235 -3.77 -0.54 11.42
C HIS A 235 -4.12 -0.93 12.87
N GLU A 236 -4.15 0.10 13.73
CA GLU A 236 -4.72 0.04 15.06
C GLU A 236 -5.70 1.18 15.34
N MET A 237 -6.68 0.89 16.19
CA MET A 237 -7.70 1.82 16.66
C MET A 237 -7.67 1.96 18.19
N GLY A 238 -8.65 2.67 18.75
CA GLY A 238 -8.74 2.91 20.19
C GLY A 238 -8.72 1.62 21.02
N THR A 239 -8.08 1.67 22.18
CA THR A 239 -7.90 0.53 23.10
C THR A 239 -9.20 -0.11 23.57
N GLY A 240 -10.28 0.68 23.67
CA GLY A 240 -11.61 0.19 24.03
C GLY A 240 -12.37 -0.54 22.91
N ALA A 241 -11.81 -0.64 21.71
CA ALA A 241 -12.42 -1.36 20.59
C ALA A 241 -12.03 -2.86 20.60
N THR A 242 -12.41 -3.59 19.55
CA THR A 242 -12.03 -5.01 19.36
C THR A 242 -11.11 -5.20 18.14
N PHE A 243 -11.52 -5.93 17.11
CA PHE A 243 -10.77 -6.08 15.87
C PHE A 243 -11.70 -5.86 14.69
N PHE A 244 -11.35 -5.00 13.75
CA PHE A 244 -12.12 -4.83 12.53
C PHE A 244 -11.38 -5.36 11.30
N PHE A 245 -12.14 -5.93 10.37
CA PHE A 245 -11.70 -6.23 9.02
C PHE A 245 -12.79 -5.92 8.00
N GLN A 246 -12.36 -5.54 6.79
CA GLN A 246 -13.25 -5.34 5.65
C GLN A 246 -14.17 -6.56 5.40
N PRO A 247 -15.43 -6.38 4.97
CA PRO A 247 -16.01 -5.14 4.43
C PRO A 247 -16.41 -4.10 5.49
N GLY A 248 -16.43 -2.82 5.12
CA GLY A 248 -16.94 -1.69 5.89
C GLY A 248 -18.43 -1.46 5.63
N VAL A 249 -18.93 -0.27 5.96
CA VAL A 249 -20.34 0.10 5.79
C VAL A 249 -20.78 -0.10 4.33
N PRO A 250 -21.72 -1.03 4.03
CA PRO A 250 -22.02 -1.43 2.65
C PRO A 250 -22.50 -0.30 1.73
N THR A 251 -23.14 0.73 2.28
CA THR A 251 -23.67 1.88 1.52
C THR A 251 -22.64 2.96 1.22
N ARG A 252 -21.40 2.83 1.74
CA ARG A 252 -20.35 3.86 1.68
C ARG A 252 -19.14 3.43 0.87
N ASN A 253 -19.32 2.52 -0.09
CA ASN A 253 -18.26 2.14 -1.02
C ASN A 253 -18.20 3.10 -2.20
N ASN A 254 -17.00 3.30 -2.76
CA ASN A 254 -16.86 4.07 -3.98
C ASN A 254 -17.66 3.38 -5.12
N PRO A 255 -18.59 4.08 -5.80
CA PRO A 255 -19.45 3.47 -6.81
C PRO A 255 -18.72 3.09 -8.10
N LEU A 256 -17.46 3.51 -8.27
CA LEU A 256 -16.60 3.06 -9.37
C LEU A 256 -15.94 1.71 -9.07
N ALA A 257 -15.90 1.26 -7.80
CA ALA A 257 -15.46 -0.09 -7.47
C ALA A 257 -16.48 -1.11 -8.00
N PRO A 258 -16.08 -2.13 -8.78
CA PRO A 258 -17.01 -3.15 -9.27
C PRO A 258 -17.64 -3.94 -8.12
N LYS A 259 -18.90 -4.36 -8.27
CA LYS A 259 -19.60 -5.21 -7.27
C LYS A 259 -18.82 -6.47 -6.88
N ARG A 260 -18.03 -7.02 -7.80
CA ARG A 260 -17.18 -8.19 -7.56
C ARG A 260 -16.15 -7.97 -6.43
N VAL A 261 -15.75 -6.72 -6.17
CA VAL A 261 -14.88 -6.36 -5.05
C VAL A 261 -15.53 -6.71 -3.72
N ASP A 262 -16.79 -6.30 -3.50
CA ASP A 262 -17.54 -6.61 -2.27
C ASP A 262 -17.73 -8.12 -2.09
N GLU A 263 -18.06 -8.84 -3.18
CA GLU A 263 -18.20 -10.31 -3.15
C GLU A 263 -16.91 -11.01 -2.69
N LEU A 264 -15.77 -10.63 -3.24
CA LEU A 264 -14.47 -11.22 -2.90
C LEU A 264 -14.00 -10.80 -1.51
N THR A 265 -14.25 -9.54 -1.13
CA THR A 265 -13.97 -9.03 0.22
C THR A 265 -14.74 -9.83 1.27
N ARG A 266 -16.03 -10.12 1.03
CA ARG A 266 -16.83 -10.98 1.92
C ARG A 266 -16.31 -12.42 1.97
N ALA A 267 -15.85 -12.97 0.85
CA ALA A 267 -15.27 -14.31 0.83
C ALA A 267 -13.98 -14.37 1.65
N ILE A 268 -13.09 -13.38 1.51
CA ILE A 268 -11.87 -13.25 2.31
C ILE A 268 -12.20 -13.06 3.79
N ALA A 269 -13.18 -12.21 4.11
CA ALA A 269 -13.63 -11.92 5.47
C ALA A 269 -14.04 -13.18 6.26
N GLN A 270 -14.60 -14.20 5.59
CA GLN A 270 -14.95 -15.48 6.24
C GLN A 270 -13.71 -16.20 6.80
N HIS A 271 -12.56 -16.10 6.15
CA HIS A 271 -11.31 -16.68 6.65
C HIS A 271 -10.79 -15.93 7.88
N HIS A 272 -10.92 -14.60 7.90
CA HIS A 272 -10.53 -13.78 9.06
C HIS A 272 -11.40 -14.10 10.27
N ALA A 273 -12.72 -14.16 10.08
CA ALA A 273 -13.69 -14.56 11.11
C ALA A 273 -13.31 -15.91 11.73
N GLN A 274 -13.14 -16.95 10.90
CA GLN A 274 -12.73 -18.28 11.36
C GLN A 274 -11.38 -18.30 12.07
N ALA A 275 -10.44 -17.44 11.66
CA ALA A 275 -9.12 -17.37 12.29
C ALA A 275 -9.17 -16.70 13.66
N LEU A 276 -9.94 -15.61 13.79
CA LEU A 276 -10.13 -14.89 15.04
C LEU A 276 -11.00 -15.67 16.04
N ASP A 277 -12.05 -16.36 15.56
CA ASP A 277 -12.87 -17.29 16.36
C ASP A 277 -12.00 -18.36 17.02
N ARG A 278 -11.08 -18.97 16.26
CA ARG A 278 -10.18 -20.03 16.76
C ARG A 278 -9.26 -19.58 17.88
N ILE A 279 -8.92 -18.29 17.95
CA ILE A 279 -8.07 -17.72 19.00
C ILE A 279 -8.87 -16.93 20.06
N GLY A 280 -10.21 -16.94 19.96
CA GLY A 280 -11.12 -16.26 20.88
C GLY A 280 -11.00 -14.74 20.87
N SER A 281 -10.63 -14.13 19.74
CA SER A 281 -10.56 -12.66 19.62
C SER A 281 -11.89 -12.10 19.13
N LEU A 282 -12.41 -11.10 19.84
CA LEU A 282 -13.62 -10.39 19.40
C LEU A 282 -13.31 -9.56 18.16
N TYR A 283 -14.28 -9.49 17.25
CA TYR A 283 -14.18 -8.69 16.03
C TYR A 283 -15.54 -8.17 15.57
N TYR A 284 -15.50 -7.23 14.63
CA TYR A 284 -16.67 -6.72 13.92
C TYR A 284 -16.34 -6.39 12.45
N THR A 285 -17.39 -6.23 11.64
CA THR A 285 -17.30 -5.91 10.21
C THR A 285 -18.61 -5.22 9.79
N GLN A 286 -18.63 -4.60 8.61
CA GLN A 286 -19.77 -3.91 7.99
C GLN A 286 -20.26 -2.64 8.69
N GLU A 287 -19.42 -2.06 9.56
CA GLU A 287 -19.71 -0.84 10.30
C GLU A 287 -18.45 0.00 10.55
N GLY A 288 -18.64 1.26 10.95
CA GLY A 288 -17.57 2.18 11.36
C GLY A 288 -16.75 2.78 10.22
N PHE A 289 -16.18 1.94 9.36
CA PHE A 289 -15.28 2.34 8.27
C PHE A 289 -15.97 2.26 6.90
N ASP A 290 -15.44 2.98 5.92
CA ASP A 290 -15.92 2.96 4.54
C ASP A 290 -14.76 2.88 3.52
N ASP A 291 -15.07 2.63 2.24
CA ASP A 291 -14.14 2.73 1.12
C ASP A 291 -14.62 3.74 0.07
N PHE A 292 -15.15 4.87 0.52
CA PHE A 292 -15.62 5.91 -0.39
C PHE A 292 -14.44 6.69 -0.99
N TYR A 293 -13.58 7.26 -0.13
CA TYR A 293 -12.36 7.94 -0.54
C TYR A 293 -11.33 6.94 -1.05
N ILE A 294 -10.84 7.15 -2.28
CA ILE A 294 -9.90 6.24 -2.98
C ILE A 294 -8.42 6.50 -2.68
N GLY A 295 -8.10 7.29 -1.65
CA GLY A 295 -6.72 7.61 -1.28
C GLY A 295 -6.18 6.85 -0.07
N LYS A 296 -6.79 5.70 0.27
CA LYS A 296 -6.42 4.82 1.39
C LYS A 296 -5.92 3.47 0.86
N GLY A 297 -5.14 2.75 1.65
CA GLY A 297 -4.67 1.40 1.33
C GLY A 297 -5.81 0.40 1.22
N SER A 298 -6.95 0.66 1.87
CA SER A 298 -8.15 -0.18 1.79
C SER A 298 -8.98 0.02 0.53
N SER A 299 -8.92 1.20 -0.11
CA SER A 299 -9.86 1.59 -1.17
C SER A 299 -9.22 1.92 -2.51
N TYR A 300 -7.96 2.38 -2.50
CA TYR A 300 -7.19 2.56 -3.74
C TYR A 300 -7.08 1.24 -4.54
N PRO A 301 -6.78 0.07 -3.91
CA PRO A 301 -6.67 -1.18 -4.64
C PRO A 301 -7.96 -1.56 -5.40
N ASP A 302 -9.13 -1.28 -4.82
CA ASP A 302 -10.46 -1.62 -5.37
C ASP A 302 -10.78 -0.90 -6.67
N ILE A 303 -10.14 0.25 -6.92
CA ILE A 303 -10.27 1.02 -8.16
C ILE A 303 -9.07 0.87 -9.09
N THR A 304 -8.12 -0.02 -8.75
CA THR A 304 -6.94 -0.34 -9.57
C THR A 304 -6.79 -1.84 -9.86
N GLY A 305 -7.83 -2.64 -9.65
CA GLY A 305 -7.88 -4.06 -10.06
C GLY A 305 -7.36 -5.04 -9.02
N SER A 306 -7.32 -4.63 -7.76
CA SER A 306 -6.97 -5.43 -6.59
C SER A 306 -8.14 -5.43 -5.59
N ILE A 307 -8.03 -6.23 -4.53
CA ILE A 307 -8.91 -6.16 -3.37
C ILE A 307 -8.15 -5.56 -2.19
N GLY A 308 -8.63 -4.45 -1.64
CA GLY A 308 -8.08 -3.81 -0.45
C GLY A 308 -8.74 -4.30 0.84
N ILE A 309 -7.95 -4.61 1.86
CA ILE A 309 -8.43 -5.10 3.17
C ILE A 309 -7.82 -4.24 4.27
N LEU A 310 -8.65 -3.40 4.91
CA LEU A 310 -8.30 -2.72 6.15
C LEU A 310 -8.39 -3.69 7.32
N PHE A 311 -7.38 -3.69 8.18
CA PHE A 311 -7.42 -4.29 9.51
C PHE A 311 -7.23 -3.24 10.58
N GLU A 312 -8.13 -3.18 11.57
CA GLU A 312 -8.02 -2.23 12.68
C GLU A 312 -8.01 -3.03 13.99
N GLN A 313 -6.85 -3.07 14.66
CA GLN A 313 -6.66 -3.78 15.93
C GLN A 313 -6.82 -2.81 17.11
N ALA A 314 -7.55 -3.19 18.17
CA ALA A 314 -7.53 -2.43 19.42
C ALA A 314 -6.09 -2.22 19.91
N SER A 315 -5.68 -0.97 20.07
CA SER A 315 -4.29 -0.66 20.41
C SER A 315 -3.99 -0.97 21.88
N SER A 316 -2.81 -1.53 22.14
CA SER A 316 -2.26 -1.58 23.49
C SER A 316 -1.64 -0.25 23.93
N ARG A 317 -1.49 0.72 22.99
CA ARG A 317 -0.90 2.05 23.19
C ARG A 317 0.39 2.04 24.00
N GLY A 318 1.23 1.02 23.86
CA GLY A 318 2.36 0.73 24.75
C GLY A 318 2.53 -0.77 24.91
N HIS A 319 2.86 -1.24 26.11
CA HIS A 319 3.05 -2.67 26.40
C HIS A 319 1.79 -3.33 26.97
N VAL A 320 0.98 -2.57 27.70
CA VAL A 320 -0.35 -2.98 28.21
C VAL A 320 -1.17 -1.73 28.51
N GLN A 321 -2.46 -1.76 28.21
CA GLN A 321 -3.39 -0.71 28.64
C GLN A 321 -4.72 -1.35 29.04
N GLU A 322 -5.37 -0.84 30.08
CA GLU A 322 -6.70 -1.30 30.49
C GLU A 322 -7.77 -0.89 29.46
N SER A 323 -8.77 -1.74 29.29
CA SER A 323 -9.93 -1.46 28.45
C SER A 323 -11.21 -1.94 29.13
N ILE A 324 -12.36 -1.56 28.57
CA ILE A 324 -13.67 -2.08 29.00
C ILE A 324 -13.81 -3.60 28.83
N HIS A 325 -12.91 -4.24 28.07
CA HIS A 325 -12.87 -5.69 27.82
C HIS A 325 -11.71 -6.38 28.57
N GLY A 326 -11.05 -5.68 29.50
CA GLY A 326 -9.85 -6.13 30.20
C GLY A 326 -8.55 -5.61 29.56
N ASP A 327 -7.41 -5.99 30.13
CA ASP A 327 -6.10 -5.53 29.69
C ASP A 327 -5.79 -5.91 28.24
N VAL A 328 -5.48 -4.93 27.41
CA VAL A 328 -4.97 -5.10 26.04
C VAL A 328 -3.46 -5.10 26.08
N LYS A 329 -2.86 -6.29 25.98
CA LYS A 329 -1.40 -6.48 26.00
C LYS A 329 -0.81 -6.39 24.60
N PHE A 330 0.42 -5.89 24.48
CA PHE A 330 1.09 -5.78 23.19
C PHE A 330 1.24 -7.14 22.46
N PRO A 331 1.66 -8.24 23.11
CA PRO A 331 1.63 -9.57 22.48
C PRO A 331 0.25 -10.02 21.98
N PHE A 332 -0.85 -9.60 22.63
CA PHE A 332 -2.21 -9.90 22.15
C PHE A 332 -2.49 -9.19 20.82
N THR A 333 -2.15 -7.90 20.71
CA THR A 333 -2.33 -7.14 19.48
C THR A 333 -1.49 -7.69 18.32
N ILE A 334 -0.24 -8.09 18.60
CA ILE A 334 0.65 -8.74 17.64
C ILE A 334 0.09 -10.09 17.18
N ARG A 335 -0.40 -10.92 18.11
CA ARG A 335 -1.00 -12.23 17.81
C ARG A 335 -2.13 -12.10 16.79
N ASN A 336 -3.03 -11.15 17.00
CA ASN A 336 -4.19 -10.99 16.12
C ASN A 336 -3.76 -10.55 14.71
N GLN A 337 -2.83 -9.58 14.60
CA GLN A 337 -2.26 -9.17 13.31
C GLN A 337 -1.55 -10.32 12.59
N PHE A 338 -0.80 -11.15 13.31
CA PHE A 338 -0.17 -12.36 12.76
C PHE A 338 -1.24 -13.35 12.26
N THR A 339 -2.28 -13.61 13.05
CA THR A 339 -3.38 -14.51 12.70
C THR A 339 -4.15 -14.04 11.45
N THR A 340 -4.45 -12.74 11.33
CA THR A 340 -5.12 -12.21 10.14
C THR A 340 -4.22 -12.19 8.91
N SER A 341 -2.91 -12.00 9.08
CA SER A 341 -1.93 -12.16 8.00
C SER A 341 -1.98 -13.59 7.43
N LEU A 342 -1.91 -14.62 8.28
CA LEU A 342 -1.98 -16.01 7.82
C LEU A 342 -3.33 -16.38 7.17
N SER A 343 -4.43 -15.87 7.72
CA SER A 343 -5.75 -16.12 7.11
C SER A 343 -5.94 -15.39 5.78
N THR A 344 -5.30 -14.24 5.57
CA THR A 344 -5.22 -13.59 4.25
C THR A 344 -4.54 -14.50 3.24
N LEU A 345 -3.38 -15.05 3.60
CA LEU A 345 -2.62 -15.94 2.71
C LEU A 345 -3.40 -17.21 2.36
N ARG A 346 -4.11 -17.77 3.34
CA ARG A 346 -5.00 -18.90 3.13
C ARG A 346 -6.15 -18.54 2.18
N ALA A 347 -6.84 -17.43 2.42
CA ALA A 347 -7.93 -16.96 1.57
C ALA A 347 -7.46 -16.70 0.14
N ALA A 348 -6.32 -16.03 -0.03
CA ALA A 348 -5.76 -15.73 -1.33
C ALA A 348 -5.41 -16.99 -2.13
N ARG A 349 -4.86 -18.02 -1.47
CA ARG A 349 -4.57 -19.31 -2.09
C ARG A 349 -5.85 -20.02 -2.51
N GLU A 350 -6.83 -20.11 -1.61
CA GLU A 350 -8.10 -20.81 -1.87
C GLU A 350 -8.94 -20.11 -2.96
N LEU A 351 -8.87 -18.77 -3.04
CA LEU A 351 -9.58 -17.93 -4.02
C LEU A 351 -8.69 -17.50 -5.20
N ARG A 352 -7.55 -18.17 -5.42
CA ARG A 352 -6.51 -17.73 -6.37
C ARG A 352 -7.08 -17.46 -7.75
N LYS A 353 -7.90 -18.36 -8.29
CA LYS A 353 -8.44 -18.24 -9.66
C LYS A 353 -9.44 -17.10 -9.75
N GLU A 354 -10.28 -16.92 -8.74
CA GLU A 354 -11.30 -15.89 -8.65
C GLU A 354 -10.67 -14.50 -8.54
N LEU A 355 -9.58 -14.37 -7.78
CA LEU A 355 -8.81 -13.13 -7.62
C LEU A 355 -8.11 -12.74 -8.93
N LEU A 356 -7.45 -13.69 -9.60
CA LEU A 356 -6.84 -13.45 -10.91
C LEU A 356 -7.88 -13.12 -11.98
N ALA A 357 -9.01 -13.83 -11.99
CA ALA A 357 -10.11 -13.57 -12.91
C ALA A 357 -10.72 -12.18 -12.68
N HIS A 358 -10.87 -11.77 -11.42
CA HIS A 358 -11.33 -10.43 -11.08
C HIS A 358 -10.39 -9.35 -11.62
N GLN A 359 -9.08 -9.48 -11.41
CA GLN A 359 -8.12 -8.49 -11.92
C GLN A 359 -8.17 -8.38 -13.44
N ARG A 360 -8.23 -9.50 -14.17
CA ARG A 360 -8.45 -9.50 -15.63
C ARG A 360 -9.72 -8.76 -16.02
N GLU A 361 -10.83 -9.15 -15.42
CA GLU A 361 -12.15 -8.64 -15.76
C GLU A 361 -12.29 -7.16 -15.38
N PHE A 362 -11.61 -6.72 -14.33
CA PHE A 362 -11.54 -5.32 -13.93
C PHE A 362 -11.08 -4.45 -15.10
N PHE A 363 -9.96 -4.77 -15.74
CA PHE A 363 -9.42 -3.94 -16.82
C PHE A 363 -10.20 -4.10 -18.14
N LEU A 364 -10.75 -5.28 -18.43
CA LEU A 364 -11.61 -5.48 -19.60
C LEU A 364 -12.91 -4.67 -19.50
N SER A 365 -13.56 -4.70 -18.33
CA SER A 365 -14.79 -3.94 -18.08
C SER A 365 -14.55 -2.43 -18.02
N ALA A 366 -13.39 -1.99 -17.51
CA ALA A 366 -13.03 -0.57 -17.47
C ALA A 366 -13.02 0.08 -18.88
N LEU A 367 -12.51 -0.61 -19.91
CA LEU A 367 -12.55 -0.09 -21.28
C LEU A 367 -13.97 -0.06 -21.86
N ARG A 368 -14.79 -1.09 -21.59
CA ARG A 368 -16.20 -1.09 -22.02
C ARG A 368 -17.00 0.04 -21.37
N GLU A 369 -16.75 0.31 -20.08
CA GLU A 369 -17.33 1.45 -19.38
C GLU A 369 -16.86 2.78 -19.98
N ALA A 370 -15.58 2.92 -20.33
CA ALA A 370 -15.07 4.11 -21.00
C ALA A 370 -15.73 4.35 -22.38
N GLU A 371 -15.95 3.29 -23.15
CA GLU A 371 -16.67 3.35 -24.44
C GLU A 371 -18.13 3.78 -24.28
N GLN A 372 -18.80 3.35 -23.21
CA GLN A 372 -20.18 3.70 -22.92
C GLN A 372 -20.35 5.06 -22.23
N SER A 373 -19.31 5.55 -21.57
CA SER A 373 -19.34 6.80 -20.82
C SER A 373 -19.63 8.01 -21.72
N PRO A 374 -20.47 8.97 -21.29
CA PRO A 374 -20.67 10.21 -22.03
C PRO A 374 -19.41 11.11 -22.01
N VAL A 375 -18.47 10.88 -21.08
CA VAL A 375 -17.21 11.63 -20.98
C VAL A 375 -16.10 10.85 -21.68
N LYS A 376 -15.62 11.40 -22.80
CA LYS A 376 -14.58 10.80 -23.65
C LYS A 376 -13.16 11.26 -23.30
N GLY A 377 -13.05 12.34 -22.54
CA GLY A 377 -11.79 12.83 -22.02
C GLY A 377 -12.01 14.00 -21.06
N TYR A 378 -10.94 14.40 -20.41
CA TYR A 378 -10.85 15.62 -19.62
C TYR A 378 -9.81 16.54 -20.24
N ILE A 379 -10.07 17.84 -20.22
CA ILE A 379 -9.09 18.86 -20.58
C ILE A 379 -8.80 19.73 -19.36
N PHE A 380 -7.53 20.07 -19.13
CA PHE A 380 -7.14 20.94 -18.03
C PHE A 380 -5.88 21.73 -18.38
N GLY A 381 -5.60 22.75 -17.59
CA GLY A 381 -4.36 23.52 -17.66
C GLY A 381 -4.60 25.02 -17.66
N SER A 382 -3.53 25.78 -17.46
CA SER A 382 -3.57 27.24 -17.46
C SER A 382 -2.30 27.82 -18.05
N SER A 383 -2.45 28.88 -18.85
CA SER A 383 -1.33 29.71 -19.30
C SER A 383 -0.80 30.64 -18.20
N SER A 384 -1.61 30.91 -17.16
CA SER A 384 -1.22 31.81 -16.05
C SER A 384 -0.41 31.12 -14.95
N ASP A 385 -0.52 29.80 -14.82
CA ASP A 385 0.18 29.02 -13.79
C ASP A 385 0.60 27.64 -14.34
N PRO A 386 1.72 27.61 -15.10
CA PRO A 386 2.23 26.36 -15.67
C PRO A 386 2.72 25.38 -14.59
N ASP A 387 3.12 25.86 -13.41
CA ASP A 387 3.68 25.01 -12.36
C ASP A 387 2.61 24.16 -11.68
N ARG A 388 1.43 24.73 -11.36
CA ARG A 388 0.31 23.92 -10.86
C ARG A 388 -0.10 22.84 -11.85
N THR A 389 -0.13 23.19 -13.13
CA THR A 389 -0.41 22.24 -14.21
C THR A 389 0.64 21.14 -14.25
N SER A 390 1.91 21.50 -14.10
CA SER A 390 3.05 20.58 -14.04
C SER A 390 2.98 19.61 -12.86
N HIS A 391 2.61 20.08 -11.67
CA HIS A 391 2.43 19.22 -10.51
C HIS A 391 1.28 18.21 -10.69
N LEU A 392 0.15 18.63 -11.26
CA LEU A 392 -0.94 17.70 -11.58
C LEU A 392 -0.51 16.67 -12.64
N LEU A 393 0.23 17.10 -13.68
CA LEU A 393 0.80 16.18 -14.68
C LEU A 393 1.69 15.12 -14.05
N ASP A 394 2.53 15.49 -13.07
CA ASP A 394 3.40 14.53 -12.39
C ASP A 394 2.62 13.54 -11.52
N ILE A 395 1.47 13.93 -10.95
CA ILE A 395 0.57 12.99 -10.25
C ILE A 395 -0.01 11.99 -11.25
N LEU A 396 -0.58 12.46 -12.36
CA LEU A 396 -1.18 11.60 -13.39
C LEU A 396 -0.15 10.62 -13.97
N ARG A 397 1.07 11.10 -14.24
CA ARG A 397 2.19 10.28 -14.70
C ARG A 397 2.53 9.17 -13.72
N ARG A 398 2.60 9.46 -12.41
CA ARG A 398 2.87 8.46 -11.37
C ARG A 398 1.79 7.37 -11.30
N HIS A 399 0.54 7.71 -11.65
CA HIS A 399 -0.57 6.77 -11.81
C HIS A 399 -0.62 6.05 -13.16
N GLN A 400 0.41 6.21 -14.02
CA GLN A 400 0.45 5.68 -15.38
C GLN A 400 -0.74 6.08 -16.25
N ILE A 401 -1.30 7.27 -16.02
CA ILE A 401 -2.38 7.86 -16.82
C ILE A 401 -1.74 8.53 -18.04
N GLU A 402 -2.21 8.20 -19.24
CA GLU A 402 -1.73 8.86 -20.45
C GLU A 402 -2.30 10.27 -20.57
N VAL A 403 -1.42 11.23 -20.85
CA VAL A 403 -1.78 12.63 -21.05
C VAL A 403 -1.18 13.13 -22.35
N TYR A 404 -1.94 13.96 -23.07
CA TYR A 404 -1.57 14.48 -24.37
C TYR A 404 -1.57 16.01 -24.32
N LYS A 405 -0.59 16.65 -24.96
CA LYS A 405 -0.65 18.10 -25.19
C LYS A 405 -1.86 18.42 -26.06
N LEU A 406 -2.49 19.56 -25.83
CA LEU A 406 -3.55 20.04 -26.72
C LEU A 406 -2.95 20.46 -28.08
N ALA A 407 -3.43 19.89 -29.18
CA ALA A 407 -2.97 20.22 -30.53
C ALA A 407 -3.67 21.45 -31.13
N LYS A 408 -4.94 21.67 -30.78
CA LYS A 408 -5.79 22.74 -31.31
C LYS A 408 -6.63 23.35 -30.21
N GLN A 409 -6.85 24.66 -30.26
CA GLN A 409 -7.68 25.35 -29.28
C GLN A 409 -9.06 24.68 -29.18
N ILE A 410 -9.49 24.42 -27.95
CA ILE A 410 -10.84 23.95 -27.63
C ILE A 410 -11.48 24.95 -26.70
N ARG A 411 -12.72 25.33 -26.97
CA ARG A 411 -13.57 26.02 -26.01
C ARG A 411 -14.51 25.00 -25.37
N ALA A 412 -14.42 24.86 -24.06
CA ALA A 412 -15.32 24.02 -23.27
C ALA A 412 -16.02 24.91 -22.24
N HIS A 413 -17.35 25.03 -22.36
CA HIS A 413 -18.14 26.04 -21.67
C HIS A 413 -17.56 27.46 -21.89
N ASP A 414 -17.32 28.20 -20.81
CA ASP A 414 -16.80 29.57 -20.84
C ASP A 414 -15.27 29.65 -20.84
N THR A 415 -14.58 28.51 -20.85
CA THR A 415 -13.11 28.45 -20.81
C THR A 415 -12.54 28.08 -22.18
N ALA A 416 -11.62 28.89 -22.68
CA ALA A 416 -10.78 28.54 -23.83
C ALA A 416 -9.49 27.87 -23.34
N PHE A 417 -9.15 26.74 -23.95
CA PHE A 417 -7.92 26.01 -23.70
C PHE A 417 -7.04 26.13 -24.93
N ASP A 418 -5.84 26.69 -24.74
CA ASP A 418 -4.89 26.96 -25.82
C ASP A 418 -3.78 25.90 -25.90
N PRO A 419 -3.35 25.53 -27.13
CA PRO A 419 -2.14 24.73 -27.32
C PRO A 419 -0.94 25.34 -26.59
N GLY A 420 -0.10 24.48 -26.02
CA GLY A 420 1.07 24.90 -25.24
C GLY A 420 0.81 25.14 -23.75
N SER A 421 -0.45 25.35 -23.33
CA SER A 421 -0.81 25.53 -21.91
C SER A 421 -1.88 24.56 -21.40
N ALA A 422 -2.48 23.77 -22.29
CA ALA A 422 -3.53 22.82 -21.96
C ALA A 422 -3.18 21.39 -22.36
N TYR A 423 -3.77 20.45 -21.62
CA TYR A 423 -3.51 19.02 -21.69
C TYR A 423 -4.82 18.25 -21.68
N VAL A 424 -4.82 17.11 -22.36
CA VAL A 424 -5.99 16.26 -22.57
C VAL A 424 -5.71 14.86 -22.01
N VAL A 425 -6.66 14.34 -21.23
CA VAL A 425 -6.64 12.99 -20.65
C VAL A 425 -7.79 12.19 -21.28
N PRO A 426 -7.51 11.31 -22.25
CA PRO A 426 -8.52 10.40 -22.78
C PRO A 426 -9.01 9.43 -21.69
N THR A 427 -10.31 9.16 -21.64
CA THR A 427 -10.87 8.18 -20.69
C THR A 427 -10.67 6.73 -21.15
N ASN A 428 -10.48 6.50 -22.46
CA ASN A 428 -10.32 5.17 -23.06
C ASN A 428 -8.91 4.59 -22.85
N GLN A 429 -8.57 4.32 -21.60
CA GLN A 429 -7.33 3.65 -21.19
C GLN A 429 -7.60 2.75 -19.98
N LYS A 430 -6.65 1.86 -19.65
CA LYS A 430 -6.84 0.85 -18.59
C LYS A 430 -7.16 1.44 -17.21
N GLN A 431 -6.75 2.69 -16.94
CA GLN A 431 -7.02 3.43 -15.70
C GLN A 431 -8.37 4.16 -15.67
N TYR A 432 -9.33 3.87 -16.56
CA TYR A 432 -10.61 4.59 -16.69
C TYR A 432 -11.27 4.97 -15.36
N ARG A 433 -11.41 4.02 -14.42
CA ARG A 433 -12.06 4.25 -13.12
C ARG A 433 -11.27 5.22 -12.24
N LEU A 434 -9.95 5.06 -12.18
CA LEU A 434 -9.08 6.00 -11.48
C LEU A 434 -9.18 7.40 -12.09
N ILE A 435 -9.05 7.55 -13.41
CA ILE A 435 -9.21 8.86 -14.09
C ILE A 435 -10.55 9.49 -13.73
N THR A 436 -11.64 8.72 -13.83
CA THR A 436 -12.97 9.21 -13.53
C THR A 436 -13.03 9.71 -12.09
N SER A 437 -12.50 8.95 -11.14
CA SER A 437 -12.47 9.36 -9.73
C SER A 437 -11.62 10.61 -9.45
N LEU A 438 -10.51 10.80 -10.19
CA LEU A 438 -9.64 11.98 -10.02
C LEU A 438 -10.25 13.27 -10.56
N PHE A 439 -11.13 13.18 -11.56
CA PHE A 439 -11.65 14.35 -12.28
C PHE A 439 -13.15 14.63 -12.06
N GLU A 440 -13.94 13.63 -11.69
CA GLU A 440 -15.39 13.80 -11.52
C GLU A 440 -15.73 14.76 -10.38
N ARG A 441 -16.85 15.47 -10.53
CA ARG A 441 -17.52 16.15 -9.41
C ARG A 441 -18.71 15.32 -8.99
N ARG A 442 -18.56 14.60 -7.88
CA ARG A 442 -19.66 13.83 -7.31
C ARG A 442 -20.43 14.67 -6.31
N THR A 443 -21.71 14.88 -6.57
CA THR A 443 -22.63 15.65 -5.70
C THR A 443 -23.79 14.81 -5.20
N THR A 444 -23.92 13.57 -5.66
CA THR A 444 -24.95 12.62 -5.23
C THR A 444 -24.30 11.38 -4.64
N PHE A 445 -24.85 10.94 -3.50
CA PHE A 445 -24.29 9.87 -2.69
C PHE A 445 -25.42 8.96 -2.21
N ALA A 446 -25.13 7.67 -2.05
CA ALA A 446 -26.11 6.69 -1.55
C ALA A 446 -26.38 6.87 -0.04
N ASP A 447 -25.36 7.31 0.70
CA ASP A 447 -25.42 7.69 2.10
C ASP A 447 -24.86 9.12 2.23
N SER A 448 -25.39 9.88 3.19
CA SER A 448 -24.93 11.24 3.52
C SER A 448 -23.79 11.27 4.52
N LEU A 449 -23.49 10.12 5.14
CA LEU A 449 -22.43 9.96 6.13
C LEU A 449 -21.18 9.36 5.50
N PHE A 450 -20.03 9.89 5.90
CA PHE A 450 -18.71 9.40 5.50
C PHE A 450 -17.86 9.23 6.76
N TYR A 451 -17.00 8.23 6.75
CA TYR A 451 -15.98 8.04 7.77
C TYR A 451 -14.92 9.16 7.71
N ASP A 452 -14.56 9.58 6.50
CA ASP A 452 -13.36 10.41 6.28
C ASP A 452 -13.58 11.48 5.18
N ILE A 453 -13.00 11.32 3.98
CA ILE A 453 -13.03 12.34 2.91
C ILE A 453 -14.20 12.08 1.94
N SER A 454 -14.94 13.13 1.58
CA SER A 454 -16.10 13.06 0.66
C SER A 454 -15.93 13.80 -0.67
N ALA A 455 -14.83 14.55 -0.87
CA ALA A 455 -14.53 15.25 -2.11
C ALA A 455 -13.02 15.44 -2.33
N TRP A 456 -12.53 15.21 -3.56
CA TRP A 456 -11.09 15.24 -3.89
C TRP A 456 -10.76 15.55 -5.35
N THR A 457 -11.68 16.14 -6.12
CA THR A 457 -11.47 16.44 -7.55
C THR A 457 -10.15 17.19 -7.77
N LEU A 458 -9.16 16.53 -8.37
CA LEU A 458 -7.78 17.01 -8.39
C LEU A 458 -7.64 18.36 -9.10
N PRO A 459 -8.20 18.58 -10.31
CA PRO A 459 -8.10 19.88 -10.95
C PRO A 459 -8.64 21.04 -10.10
N LEU A 460 -9.69 20.80 -9.30
CA LEU A 460 -10.21 21.79 -8.35
C LEU A 460 -9.26 22.02 -7.17
N ALA A 461 -8.69 20.95 -6.61
CA ALA A 461 -7.70 21.04 -5.53
C ALA A 461 -6.45 21.83 -5.97
N PHE A 462 -6.06 21.69 -7.24
CA PHE A 462 -5.00 22.48 -7.87
C PHE A 462 -5.45 23.87 -8.32
N ASN A 463 -6.72 24.23 -8.18
CA ASN A 463 -7.29 25.49 -8.68
C ASN A 463 -6.93 25.73 -10.17
N LEU A 464 -7.13 24.70 -10.99
CA LEU A 464 -6.89 24.72 -12.43
C LEU A 464 -8.22 24.76 -13.20
N PRO A 465 -8.29 25.53 -14.31
CA PRO A 465 -9.36 25.36 -15.27
C PRO A 465 -9.37 23.93 -15.81
N TYR A 466 -10.55 23.34 -15.87
CA TYR A 466 -10.74 22.02 -16.48
C TYR A 466 -12.18 21.83 -16.97
N ALA A 467 -12.37 20.90 -17.90
CA ALA A 467 -13.68 20.54 -18.42
C ALA A 467 -13.75 19.07 -18.85
N GLU A 468 -14.97 18.52 -18.85
CA GLU A 468 -15.31 17.24 -19.47
C GLU A 468 -15.50 17.41 -20.99
N LEU A 469 -14.95 16.47 -21.76
CA LEU A 469 -15.10 16.41 -23.21
C LEU A 469 -16.07 15.29 -23.58
N LYS A 470 -17.23 15.65 -24.14
CA LYS A 470 -18.24 14.69 -24.62
C LYS A 470 -17.85 13.99 -25.92
N THR A 471 -16.97 14.61 -26.68
CA THR A 471 -16.36 14.06 -27.88
C THR A 471 -14.87 14.32 -27.81
N LEU A 472 -14.07 13.39 -28.34
CA LEU A 472 -12.63 13.53 -28.38
C LEU A 472 -12.11 13.26 -29.81
N PRO A 473 -12.16 14.26 -30.70
CA PRO A 473 -11.60 14.15 -32.04
C PRO A 473 -10.09 13.83 -32.00
N ARG A 474 -9.59 13.05 -32.95
CA ARG A 474 -8.15 12.68 -32.96
C ARG A 474 -7.23 13.88 -33.22
N ASP A 475 -7.71 14.90 -33.94
CA ASP A 475 -6.95 16.12 -34.27
C ASP A 475 -6.75 17.07 -33.07
N VAL A 476 -7.39 16.80 -31.93
CA VAL A 476 -7.14 17.57 -30.70
C VAL A 476 -6.03 16.97 -29.82
N LEU A 477 -5.72 15.68 -30.02
CA LEU A 477 -4.65 15.01 -29.29
C LEU A 477 -3.31 15.30 -29.98
N GLY A 478 -2.47 16.09 -29.32
CA GLY A 478 -1.10 16.33 -29.74
C GLY A 478 -0.16 15.21 -29.29
N GLU A 479 1.09 15.56 -29.04
CA GLU A 479 2.08 14.62 -28.52
C GLU A 479 1.67 14.11 -27.13
N LYS A 480 1.78 12.79 -26.92
CA LYS A 480 1.77 12.20 -25.58
C LYS A 480 2.91 12.82 -24.77
N THR A 481 2.65 13.18 -23.53
CA THR A 481 3.64 13.80 -22.65
C THR A 481 3.74 13.07 -21.32
N ASP A 482 4.98 12.77 -20.95
CA ASP A 482 5.32 12.13 -19.68
C ASP A 482 6.05 13.11 -18.74
N ALA A 483 6.14 14.41 -19.10
CA ALA A 483 7.04 15.35 -18.44
C ALA A 483 6.29 16.47 -17.72
N PRO A 484 6.45 16.61 -16.39
CA PRO A 484 6.20 17.89 -15.76
C PRO A 484 7.11 18.94 -16.41
N THR A 485 6.51 20.03 -16.92
CA THR A 485 7.28 21.20 -17.33
C THR A 485 7.75 21.89 -16.05
N SER A 486 9.00 21.66 -15.63
CA SER A 486 9.58 22.45 -14.54
C SER A 486 9.80 23.87 -15.07
N SER A 487 9.10 24.85 -14.50
CA SER A 487 9.52 26.23 -14.71
C SER A 487 10.89 26.39 -14.04
N LYS A 488 11.87 26.90 -14.80
CA LYS A 488 13.13 27.33 -14.20
C LYS A 488 12.87 28.67 -13.52
N GLY A 489 12.55 28.62 -12.23
CA GLY A 489 12.48 29.81 -11.39
C GLY A 489 13.87 30.33 -11.02
N LYS A 490 13.99 31.64 -10.78
CA LYS A 490 15.11 32.24 -10.06
C LYS A 490 14.56 32.85 -8.78
N LEU A 491 15.19 32.58 -7.64
CA LEU A 491 14.88 33.30 -6.41
C LEU A 491 15.18 34.80 -6.64
N VAL A 492 14.15 35.63 -6.55
CA VAL A 492 14.28 37.09 -6.63
C VAL A 492 14.39 37.62 -5.20
N GLY A 493 15.58 38.04 -4.81
CA GLY A 493 15.91 38.44 -3.43
C GLY A 493 17.17 37.72 -2.93
N GLY A 494 17.86 38.32 -1.96
CA GLY A 494 19.04 37.74 -1.31
C GLY A 494 18.71 36.75 -0.19
N LYS A 495 19.74 36.28 0.53
CA LYS A 495 19.57 35.50 1.76
C LYS A 495 18.80 36.36 2.78
N SER A 496 17.68 35.86 3.29
CA SER A 496 16.97 36.52 4.40
C SER A 496 17.90 36.52 5.62
N GLU A 497 18.10 37.68 6.26
CA GLU A 497 18.79 37.78 7.56
C GLU A 497 17.87 37.42 8.74
N TYR A 498 16.58 37.19 8.46
CA TYR A 498 15.61 36.70 9.42
C TYR A 498 15.22 35.26 9.06
N ALA A 499 15.41 34.34 10.00
CA ALA A 499 14.85 33.00 9.98
C ALA A 499 13.89 32.86 11.17
N TYR A 500 12.78 32.14 10.97
CA TYR A 500 11.85 31.73 12.02
C TYR A 500 12.14 30.29 12.43
#